data_AF-A0A017RT96-F1
#
_entry.id   AF-A0A017RT96-F1
#
_cell.length_a   1.000
_cell.length_b   1.000
_cell.length_c   1.000
_cell.angle_alpha   90.00
_cell.angle_beta   90.00
_cell.angle_gamma   90.00
#
_symmetry.space_group_name_H-M   'P 1'
#
loop_
_entity.id
_entity.type
_entity.pdbx_description
1 polymer ?
#
loop_
_entity_poly.entity_id
_entity_poly.type
_entity_poly.pdbx_seq_one_letter_code
_entity_poly.pdbx_strand_id
1 'polypeptide(L)' 'MAVNSVRLTSALVMKVKTGVDGKGNDIFKSITFKRVKPGAVKEDVFAVAQGIASILAVPVSSVQRQDLDELINE' A
#
# COMPACT_ATOMS: atom_id res chain seq x y z
N MET A 1 15.08 -28.57 6.32
CA MET A 1 15.09 -27.26 7.00
C MET A 1 13.86 -26.51 6.55
N ALA A 2 13.03 -26.07 7.49
CA ALA A 2 11.83 -25.30 7.19
C ALA A 2 12.19 -23.82 7.33
N VAL A 3 11.99 -23.04 6.28
CA VAL A 3 12.15 -21.58 6.34
C VAL A 3 10.86 -21.01 6.91
N ASN A 4 10.96 -20.37 8.07
CA ASN A 4 9.86 -19.69 8.73
C ASN A 4 9.89 -18.19 8.39
N SER A 5 8.74 -17.52 8.46
CA SER A 5 8.60 -16.12 8.07
C SER A 5 7.93 -15.30 9.16
N VAL A 6 8.60 -14.24 9.63
CA VAL A 6 8.09 -13.33 10.66
C VAL A 6 7.88 -11.94 10.07
N ARG A 7 6.66 -11.42 10.17
CA ARG A 7 6.32 -10.10 9.65
C ARG A 7 6.81 -8.99 10.56
N LEU A 8 7.78 -8.20 10.08
CA LEU A 8 8.37 -7.10 10.82
C LEU A 8 7.54 -5.83 10.75
N THR A 9 7.11 -5.46 9.54
CA THR A 9 6.34 -4.23 9.32
C THR A 9 5.49 -4.32 8.06
N SER A 10 4.44 -3.51 8.03
CA SER A 10 3.60 -3.35 6.85
C SER A 10 3.55 -1.88 6.44
N ALA A 11 3.29 -1.64 5.16
CA ALA A 11 3.03 -0.33 4.61
C ALA A 11 1.80 -0.38 3.69
N LEU A 12 0.98 0.67 3.73
CA LEU A 12 -0.11 0.89 2.79
C LEU A 12 0.40 1.81 1.69
N VAL A 13 0.27 1.39 0.43
CA VAL A 13 0.66 2.16 -0.76
C VAL A 13 -0.57 2.41 -1.61
N MET A 14 -0.89 3.67 -1.84
CA MET A 14 -1.98 4.10 -2.71
C MET A 14 -1.40 4.76 -3.95
N LYS A 15 -1.76 4.27 -5.14
CA LYS A 15 -1.43 4.95 -6.40
C LYS A 15 -2.57 5.87 -6.77
N VAL A 16 -2.27 7.15 -6.97
CA VAL A 16 -3.23 8.17 -7.38
C VAL A 16 -2.85 8.70 -8.75
N LYS A 17 -3.83 9.01 -9.60
CA LYS A 17 -3.59 9.66 -10.89
C LYS A 17 -3.59 11.17 -10.69
N THR A 18 -2.44 11.80 -10.85
CA THR A 18 -2.25 13.24 -10.59
C THR A 18 -2.38 14.10 -11.85
N GLY A 19 -2.46 13.50 -13.03
CA GLY A 19 -2.65 14.23 -14.28
C GLY A 19 -2.33 13.38 -15.51
N VAL A 20 -2.18 14.06 -16.64
CA VAL A 20 -1.68 13.52 -17.91
C VAL A 20 -0.44 14.31 -18.33
N ASP A 21 0.55 13.62 -18.90
CA ASP A 21 1.74 14.26 -19.45
C ASP A 21 1.45 14.92 -20.81
N GLY A 22 2.42 15.66 -21.35
CA GLY A 22 2.31 16.29 -22.66
C GLY A 22 2.21 15.32 -23.85
N LYS A 23 2.25 14.02 -23.61
CA LYS A 23 2.09 12.94 -24.60
C LYS A 23 0.77 12.16 -24.41
N GLY A 24 -0.07 12.55 -23.44
CA GLY A 24 -1.34 11.90 -23.14
C GLY A 24 -1.24 10.68 -22.22
N ASN A 25 -0.09 10.41 -21.60
CA ASN A 25 0.06 9.33 -20.63
C ASN A 25 -0.36 9.77 -19.24
N ASP A 26 -1.04 8.89 -18.53
CA ASP A 26 -1.43 9.14 -17.14
C ASP A 26 -0.22 9.19 -16.21
N ILE A 27 -0.11 10.27 -15.43
CA ILE A 27 0.90 10.43 -14.39
C ILE A 27 0.34 9.87 -13.09
N PHE A 28 1.01 8.86 -12.56
CA PHE A 28 0.68 8.26 -11.27
C PHE A 28 1.68 8.68 -10.19
N LYS A 29 1.17 9.00 -9.01
CA LYS A 29 1.95 9.23 -7.80
C LYS A 29 1.61 8.16 -6.77
N SER A 30 2.63 7.66 -6.08
CA SER A 30 2.43 6.72 -4.97
C SER A 30 2.46 7.48 -3.64
N ILE A 31 1.45 7.24 -2.81
CA ILE A 31 1.36 7.73 -1.43
C ILE A 31 1.58 6.52 -0.53
N THR A 32 2.64 6.55 0.28
CA THR A 32 3.00 5.44 1.16
C THR A 32 2.80 5.83 2.62
N PHE A 33 1.91 5.11 3.29
CA PHE A 33 1.73 5.15 4.73
C PHE A 33 2.55 4.03 5.37
N LYS A 34 3.66 4.41 6.01
CA LYS A 34 4.58 3.49 6.67
C LYS A 34 4.07 3.14 8.08
N ARG A 35 4.64 2.07 8.66
CA ARG A 35 4.37 1.63 10.05
C ARG A 35 2.93 1.16 10.28
N VAL A 36 2.35 0.48 9.29
CA VAL A 36 1.12 -0.29 9.49
C VAL A 36 1.49 -1.51 10.34
N LYS A 37 0.67 -1.81 11.35
CA LYS A 37 0.92 -2.95 12.25
C LYS A 37 0.95 -4.25 11.43
N PRO A 38 1.96 -5.13 11.63
CA PRO A 38 2.05 -6.44 10.98
C PRO A 38 0.77 -7.26 11.05
N GLY A 39 0.13 -7.28 12.23
CA GLY A 39 -1.11 -8.01 12.49
C GLY A 39 -2.40 -7.30 12.07
N ALA A 40 -2.32 -6.12 11.43
CA ALA A 40 -3.53 -5.46 10.91
C ALA A 40 -4.21 -6.37 9.87
N VAL A 41 -5.54 -6.47 9.91
CA VAL A 41 -6.30 -7.27 8.94
C VAL A 41 -6.30 -6.55 7.59
N LYS A 42 -6.24 -7.31 6.48
CA LYS A 42 -6.20 -6.73 5.13
C LYS A 42 -7.46 -5.90 4.84
N GLU A 43 -8.61 -6.35 5.32
CA GLU A 43 -9.89 -5.66 5.20
C GLU A 43 -9.89 -4.29 5.89
N ASP A 44 -9.43 -4.22 7.14
CA ASP A 44 -9.32 -2.96 7.89
C ASP A 44 -8.39 -1.96 7.18
N VAL A 45 -7.23 -2.44 6.70
CA VAL A 45 -6.27 -1.61 5.96
C VAL A 45 -6.90 -1.07 4.67
N PHE A 46 -7.70 -1.89 3.98
CA PHE A 46 -8.41 -1.48 2.77
C PHE A 46 -9.54 -0.48 3.08
N ALA A 47 -10.32 -0.69 4.13
CA ALA A 47 -11.38 0.23 4.56
C ALA A 47 -10.83 1.61 4.89
N VAL A 48 -9.70 1.68 5.61
CA VAL A 48 -8.99 2.95 5.88
C VAL A 48 -8.51 3.61 4.58
N ALA A 49 -7.94 2.82 3.66
CA ALA A 49 -7.52 3.33 2.36
C ALA A 49 -8.69 3.92 1.56
N GLN A 50 -9.87 3.30 1.61
CA GLN A 50 -11.08 3.80 0.95
C GLN A 50 -11.60 5.08 1.61
N GLY A 51 -11.52 5.18 2.94
CA GLY A 51 -11.82 6.41 3.67
C GLY A 51 -10.91 7.55 3.22
N ILE A 52 -9.61 7.32 3.15
CA ILE A 52 -8.63 8.30 2.64
C ILE A 52 -8.94 8.66 1.17
N ALA A 53 -9.24 7.66 0.34
CA ALA A 53 -9.58 7.85 -1.06
C ALA A 53 -10.78 8.78 -1.26
N SER A 54 -11.78 8.73 -0.38
CA SER A 54 -12.98 9.57 -0.46
C SER A 54 -12.69 11.07 -0.23
N ILE A 55 -11.58 11.39 0.42
CA ILE A 55 -11.18 12.77 0.76
C ILE A 55 -10.20 13.32 -0.28
N LEU A 56 -9.51 12.44 -1.00
CA LEU A 56 -8.56 12.83 -2.03
C LEU A 56 -9.28 13.44 -3.23
N ALA A 57 -8.82 14.62 -3.68
CA ALA A 57 -9.32 15.27 -4.89
C ALA A 57 -8.90 14.57 -6.20
N VAL A 58 -8.07 13.52 -6.11
CA VAL A 58 -7.52 12.77 -7.23
C VAL A 58 -7.98 11.31 -7.17
N PRO A 59 -8.28 10.67 -8.32
CA PRO A 59 -8.73 9.30 -8.32
C PRO A 59 -7.61 8.35 -7.91
N VAL A 60 -7.95 7.42 -7.01
CA VAL A 60 -7.08 6.30 -6.61
C VAL A 60 -7.18 5.20 -7.65
N SER A 61 -6.04 4.84 -8.24
CA SER A 61 -5.92 3.77 -9.24
C SER A 61 -5.74 2.40 -8.61
N SER A 62 -4.97 2.32 -7.52
CA SER A 62 -4.75 1.04 -6.83
C SER A 62 -4.41 1.22 -5.35
N VAL A 63 -4.85 0.28 -4.52
CA VAL A 63 -4.47 0.15 -3.12
C VAL A 63 -3.64 -1.12 -2.97
N GLN A 64 -2.45 -1.01 -2.37
CA GLN A 64 -1.52 -2.11 -2.17
C GLN A 64 -1.07 -2.15 -0.72
N ARG A 65 -0.87 -3.36 -0.19
CA ARG A 65 -0.16 -3.57 1.06
C ARG A 65 1.20 -4.16 0.76
N GLN A 66 2.25 -3.56 1.30
CA GLN A 66 3.60 -4.08 1.25
C GLN A 66 3.96 -4.59 2.63
N ASP A 67 4.35 -5.86 2.71
CA ASP A 67 4.79 -6.48 3.95
C ASP A 67 6.29 -6.73 3.87
N LEU A 68 6.99 -6.44 4.96
CA LEU A 68 8.40 -6.79 5.14
C LEU A 68 8.44 -7.97 6.09
N ASP A 69 8.82 -9.12 5.56
CA ASP A 69 8.93 -10.36 6.30
C ASP A 69 10.41 -10.75 6.44
N GLU A 70 10.83 -11.14 7.64
CA GLU A 70 12.15 -11.73 7.91
C GLU A 70 12.07 -13.24 7.73
N LEU A 71 13.05 -13.83 7.04
CA LEU A 71 13.13 -15.26 6.78
C LEU A 71 14.16 -15.88 7.72
N ILE A 72 13.70 -16.81 8.56
CA ILE A 72 14.52 -17.48 9.56
C ILE A 72 14.58 -18.97 9.22
N ASN A 73 15.77 -19.54 9.28
CA ASN A 73 15.97 -20.96 9.05
C ASN A 73 16.09 -21.66 10.41
N GLU A 74 15.16 -22.57 10.71
CA GLU A 74 15.17 -23.42 11.90
C GLU A 74 15.85 -24.78 11.62
#